data_AF-A0A072UED2-F1
#
_entry.id   AF-A0A072UED2-F1
#
_cell.length_a   1.000
_cell.length_b   1.000
_cell.length_c   1.000
_cell.angle_alpha   90.00
_cell.angle_beta   90.00
_cell.angle_gamma   90.00
#
_symmetry.space_group_name_H-M   'P 1'
#
loop_
_entity.id
_entity.type
_entity.pdbx_description
1 polymer ?
#
loop_
_entity_poly.entity_id
_entity_poly.type
_entity_poly.pdbx_seq_one_letter_code
_entity_poly.pdbx_strand_id
1 'polypeptide(L)' 'MSRTQVTRQIEKWTKTSPGRYKCNIDASFSEPLDKVCIGICIRDEEGDFVLAQTEWFSLIMDVDAGKL' A
#
# COMPACT_ATOMS: atom_id res chain seq x y z
N MET A 1 -2.10 24.96 17.06
CA MET A 1 -2.15 24.16 15.83
C MET A 1 -2.97 22.92 16.13
N SER A 2 -4.23 22.86 15.69
CA SER A 2 -5.11 21.73 16.00
C SER A 2 -4.64 20.48 15.27
N ARG A 3 -4.40 19.42 16.02
CA ARG A 3 -4.14 18.08 15.48
C ARG A 3 -5.43 17.63 14.81
N THR A 4 -5.49 17.67 13.48
CA THR A 4 -6.57 17.05 12.71
C THR A 4 -6.60 15.58 13.07
N GLN A 5 -7.64 15.17 13.79
CA GLN A 5 -7.86 13.77 14.11
C GLN A 5 -8.30 13.12 12.80
N VAL A 6 -7.36 12.48 12.09
CA VAL A 6 -7.70 11.62 10.96
C VAL A 6 -8.46 10.44 11.55
N THR A 7 -9.78 10.46 11.42
CA THR A 7 -10.62 9.31 11.74
C THR A 7 -10.15 8.16 10.85
N ARG A 8 -9.48 7.16 11.43
CA ARG A 8 -9.16 5.92 10.70
C ARG A 8 -10.50 5.26 10.38
N GLN A 9 -10.99 5.45 9.16
CA GLN A 9 -12.07 4.60 8.66
C GLN A 9 -11.48 3.20 8.55
N ILE A 10 -11.83 2.36 9.52
CA ILE A 10 -11.54 0.94 9.43
C ILE A 10 -12.51 0.41 8.38
N GLU A 11 -12.08 0.43 7.13
CA GLU A 11 -12.78 -0.22 6.03
C GLU A 11 -12.89 -1.71 6.34
N LYS A 12 -14.08 -2.14 6.75
CA LYS A 12 -14.34 -3.54 7.05
C LYS A 12 -14.36 -4.29 5.72
N TRP A 13 -13.64 -5.41 5.64
CA TRP A 13 -13.69 -6.26 4.48
C TRP A 13 -15.14 -6.66 4.17
N THR A 14 -15.57 -6.40 2.93
CA THR A 14 -16.85 -6.85 2.37
C THR A 14 -16.56 -7.76 1.18
N LYS A 15 -17.36 -8.81 1.03
CA LYS A 15 -17.28 -9.71 -0.12
C LYS A 15 -17.55 -8.91 -1.40
N THR A 16 -16.73 -9.08 -2.42
CA THR A 16 -16.95 -8.45 -3.73
C THR A 16 -18.15 -9.10 -4.42
N SER A 17 -18.74 -8.39 -5.40
CA SER A 17 -19.77 -8.98 -6.25
C SER A 17 -19.19 -10.15 -7.06
N PRO A 18 -19.99 -11.17 -7.41
CA PRO A 18 -19.51 -12.26 -8.25
C PRO A 18 -18.85 -11.76 -9.55
N GLY A 19 -17.77 -12.42 -9.96
CA GLY A 19 -16.92 -12.07 -11.08
C GLY A 19 -15.94 -10.92 -10.83
N ARG A 20 -15.79 -10.43 -9.58
CA ARG A 20 -14.87 -9.34 -9.24
C ARG A 20 -13.76 -9.78 -8.30
N TYR A 21 -12.54 -9.36 -8.65
CA TYR A 21 -11.38 -9.50 -7.80
C TYR A 21 -11.25 -8.36 -6.79
N LYS A 22 -10.66 -8.69 -5.64
CA LYS A 22 -10.16 -7.73 -4.68
C LYS A 22 -8.65 -7.57 -4.84
N CYS A 23 -8.19 -6.33 -4.80
CA CYS A 23 -6.77 -6.00 -4.76
C CYS A 23 -6.43 -5.41 -3.38
N ASN A 24 -5.45 -6.01 -2.70
CA ASN A 24 -4.82 -5.46 -1.52
C ASN A 24 -3.48 -4.84 -1.93
N ILE A 25 -3.26 -3.57 -1.59
CA ILE A 25 -2.00 -2.88 -1.83
C ILE A 25 -1.44 -2.46 -0.48
N ASP A 26 -0.18 -2.79 -0.24
CA ASP A 26 0.59 -2.33 0.91
C ASP A 26 1.87 -1.64 0.42
N ALA A 27 2.34 -0.67 1.21
CA ALA A 27 3.58 0.04 0.91
C ALA A 27 4.43 0.15 2.16
N SER A 28 5.73 -0.07 2.01
CA SER A 28 6.70 0.06 3.10
C SER A 28 7.95 0.81 2.66
N PHE A 29 8.55 1.53 3.60
CA PHE A 29 9.86 2.15 3.44
C PHE A 29 10.90 1.28 4.16
N SER A 30 12.05 1.07 3.51
CA SER A 30 13.19 0.40 4.10
C SER A 30 14.34 1.39 4.21
N GLU A 31 14.52 1.96 5.41
CA GLU A 31 15.65 2.86 5.69
C GLU A 31 17.01 2.22 5.40
N PRO A 32 17.28 0.94 5.75
CA PRO A 32 18.58 0.32 5.47
C PRO A 32 18.87 0.18 3.96
N LEU A 33 17.83 0.11 3.14
CA LEU A 33 17.96 -0.06 1.69
C LEU A 33 17.72 1.23 0.91
N ASP A 34 17.31 2.30 1.59
CA ASP A 34 16.86 3.57 1.00
C ASP A 34 15.84 3.37 -0.15
N LYS A 35 14.89 2.45 0.08
CA LYS A 35 13.94 1.98 -0.93
C LYS A 35 12.51 1.99 -0.42
N VAL A 36 11.59 2.12 -1.37
CA VAL A 36 10.16 1.90 -1.19
C VAL A 36 9.80 0.55 -1.78
N CYS A 37 8.96 -0.19 -1.08
CA CYS A 37 8.38 -1.44 -1.54
C CYS A 37 6.88 -1.26 -1.72
N ILE A 38 6.34 -1.74 -2.85
CA ILE A 38 4.90 -1.86 -3.06
C ILE A 38 4.58 -3.34 -3.20
N GLY A 39 3.73 -3.85 -2.30
CA GLY A 39 3.16 -5.18 -2.36
C GLY A 39 1.73 -5.12 -2.88
N ILE A 40 1.40 -5.96 -3.86
CA ILE A 40 0.07 -6.08 -4.44
C ILE A 40 -0.38 -7.54 -4.32
N CYS A 41 -1.61 -7.78 -3.88
CA CYS A 41 -2.21 -9.11 -3.83
C CYS A 41 -3.63 -9.08 -4.39
N ILE A 42 -3.88 -9.93 -5.38
CA ILE A 42 -5.19 -10.17 -5.99
C ILE A 42 -5.82 -11.40 -5.36
N ARG A 43 -7.10 -11.26 -5.00
CA ARG A 43 -7.97 -12.32 -4.49
C ARG A 43 -9.27 -12.35 -5.27
N ASP A 44 -9.87 -13.52 -5.43
CA ASP A 44 -11.19 -13.64 -6.05
C ASP A 44 -12.33 -13.24 -5.11
N GLU A 45 -13.55 -13.52 -5.52
CA GLU A 45 -14.76 -13.20 -4.77
C GLU A 45 -14.92 -14.03 -3.48
N GLU A 46 -14.40 -15.25 -3.44
CA GLU A 46 -14.31 -16.05 -2.22
C GLU A 46 -13.25 -15.51 -1.25
N GLY A 47 -12.33 -14.67 -1.75
CA GLY A 47 -11.18 -14.16 -1.00
C GLY A 47 -9.96 -15.08 -1.12
N ASP A 48 -10.03 -16.09 -1.99
CA ASP A 48 -8.95 -17.00 -2.28
C ASP A 48 -7.84 -16.29 -3.06
N PHE A 49 -6.62 -16.74 -2.84
CA PHE A 49 -5.44 -16.15 -3.44
C PHE A 49 -5.41 -16.43 -4.95
N VAL A 50 -5.19 -15.38 -5.74
CA VAL A 50 -5.03 -15.49 -7.20
C VAL A 50 -3.59 -15.18 -7.60
N LEU A 51 -3.08 -14.01 -7.22
CA LEU A 51 -1.74 -13.54 -7.59
C LEU A 51 -1.20 -12.56 -6.55
N ALA A 52 0.12 -12.46 -6.41
CA ALA A 52 0.76 -11.33 -5.77
C ALA A 52 2.00 -10.88 -6.54
N GLN A 53 2.34 -9.61 -6.38
CA GLN A 53 3.54 -8.98 -6.92
C GLN A 53 4.15 -8.07 -5.85
N THR A 54 5.48 -7.98 -5.86
CA THR A 54 6.22 -7.04 -5.02
C THR A 54 7.26 -6.33 -5.87
N GLU A 55 7.24 -5.00 -5.85
CA GLU A 55 8.18 -4.17 -6.60
C GLU A 55 8.93 -3.23 -5.66
N TRP A 56 10.23 -3.09 -5.91
CA TRP A 56 11.13 -2.20 -5.16
C TRP A 56 11.50 -0.99 -6.01
N PHE A 57 11.33 0.20 -5.44
CA PHE A 57 11.64 1.47 -6.07
C PHE A 57 12.75 2.15 -5.27
N SER A 58 13.78 2.62 -5.96
CA SER A 58 14.74 3.53 -5.34
C SER A 58 14.09 4.90 -5.19
N LEU A 59 14.29 5.55 -4.05
CA LEU A 59 13.82 6.91 -3.86
C LEU A 59 14.54 7.83 -4.86
N ILE A 60 13.83 8.36 -5.85
CA ILE A 60 14.37 9.44 -6.71
C ILE A 60 14.22 10.73 -5.92
N MET A 61 15.10 10.93 -4.93
CA MET A 61 15.21 12.20 -4.23
C MET A 61 16.26 13.04 -4.96
N ASP A 62 15.84 13.81 -5.97
CA ASP A 62 16.44 15.13 -6.18
C ASP A 62 15.63 16.13 -5.35
N VAL A 63 15.59 15.89 -4.05
CA VAL A 63 15.16 16.90 -3.10
C VAL A 63 16.45 17.56 -2.71
N ASP A 64 16.71 18.74 -3.29
CA ASP A 64 17.70 19.67 -2.76
C ASP A 64 17.34 19.85 -1.29
N ALA A 65 18.03 19.10 -0.44
CA ALA A 65 17.72 18.96 0.96
C ALA A 65 18.02 20.33 1.58
N GLY A 66 17.00 21.19 1.58
CA GLY A 66 16.95 22.39 2.38
C GLY A 66 17.24 21.95 3.79
N LYS A 67 18.49 22.19 4.20
CA LYS A 67 19.01 21.91 5.54
C LYS A 67 17.97 22.39 6.56
N LEU A 68 17.47 21.45 7.37
CA LEU A 68 16.81 21.80 8.63
C LEU A 68 17.85 22.34 9.62
#